data_AF-A0A954DCV0-F1
#
_entry.id   AF-A0A954DCV0-F1
#
_cell.length_a   1.000
_cell.length_b   1.000
_cell.length_c   1.000
_cell.angle_alpha   90.00
_cell.angle_beta   90.00
_cell.angle_gamma   90.00
#
_symmetry.space_group_name_H-M   'P 1'
#
loop_
_entity.id
_entity.type
_entity.pdbx_description
1 polymer ?
#
loop_
_entity_poly.entity_id
_entity_poly.type
_entity_poly.pdbx_seq_one_letter_code
_entity_poly.pdbx_strand_id
1 'polypeptide(L)'
;MTQETASFWLHVIFVSALVIWGAGAVFLLRAESALAASVTREVPLDGVSRPFLKIFASRLSEIRSQMVRGIALDVVEPSRVRWHSSSGFIHHGEARLEASPTRLQWSFEEGAHAFRMTGRFLIVFGFVVIVALYFILRTYALPSAMPGMVFQMMQAIHVLWPPFLIGGLALHSRRCMVDEIERIAHNVRFEAVSAA
;
A
#
# COMPACT_ATOMS: atom_id res chain seq x y z
N MET A 1 -42.73 -5.46 8.02
CA MET A 1 -42.15 -5.38 6.66
C MET A 1 -42.68 -6.57 5.88
N THR A 2 -43.20 -6.39 4.67
CA THR A 2 -43.68 -7.52 3.84
C THR A 2 -42.50 -8.28 3.23
N GLN A 3 -42.72 -9.54 2.84
CA GLN A 3 -41.71 -10.36 2.18
C GLN A 3 -41.23 -9.75 0.85
N GLU A 4 -42.13 -9.09 0.10
CA GLU A 4 -41.80 -8.37 -1.13
C GLU A 4 -40.87 -7.18 -0.85
N THR A 5 -41.16 -6.38 0.18
CA THR A 5 -40.29 -5.27 0.58
C THR A 5 -38.92 -5.77 1.03
N ALA A 6 -38.86 -6.87 1.79
CA ALA A 6 -37.60 -7.49 2.20
C ALA A 6 -36.78 -7.98 1.00
N SER A 7 -37.45 -8.60 0.03
CA SER A 7 -36.82 -9.10 -1.20
C SER A 7 -36.26 -7.95 -2.03
N PHE A 8 -37.03 -6.87 -2.20
CA PHE A 8 -36.57 -5.67 -2.90
C PHE A 8 -35.27 -5.12 -2.27
N TRP A 9 -35.25 -4.91 -0.95
CA TRP A 9 -34.07 -4.37 -0.28
C TRP A 9 -32.86 -5.31 -0.34
N LEU A 10 -33.06 -6.63 -0.25
CA LEU A 10 -31.97 -7.59 -0.45
C LEU A 10 -31.34 -7.46 -1.85
N HIS A 11 -32.15 -7.28 -2.90
CA HIS A 11 -31.63 -7.08 -4.26
C HIS A 11 -30.87 -5.76 -4.36
N VAL A 12 -31.41 -4.66 -3.82
CA VAL A 12 -30.73 -3.36 -3.81
C VAL A 12 -29.38 -3.45 -3.11
N ILE A 13 -29.31 -4.11 -1.95
CA ILE A 13 -28.06 -4.29 -1.20
C ILE A 13 -27.08 -5.15 -1.98
N PHE A 14 -27.54 -6.25 -2.59
CA PHE A 14 -26.69 -7.12 -3.39
C PHE A 14 -26.11 -6.41 -4.62
N VAL A 15 -26.93 -5.69 -5.38
CA VAL A 15 -26.45 -4.91 -6.54
C VAL A 15 -25.47 -3.83 -6.10
N SER A 16 -25.76 -3.11 -5.01
CA SER A 16 -24.84 -2.11 -4.45
C SER A 16 -23.52 -2.74 -4.01
N ALA A 17 -23.58 -3.93 -3.40
CA ALA A 17 -22.40 -4.69 -3.00
C ALA A 17 -21.53 -5.06 -4.19
N LEU A 18 -22.13 -5.54 -5.29
CA LEU A 18 -21.40 -5.86 -6.52
C LEU A 18 -20.74 -4.63 -7.14
N VAL A 19 -21.44 -3.49 -7.18
CA VAL A 19 -20.89 -2.23 -7.72
C VAL A 19 -19.73 -1.73 -6.87
N ILE A 20 -19.89 -1.68 -5.54
CA ILE A 20 -18.85 -1.23 -4.61
C ILE A 20 -17.64 -2.18 -4.67
N TRP A 21 -17.88 -3.49 -4.70
CA TRP A 21 -16.82 -4.49 -4.82
C TRP A 21 -16.07 -4.36 -6.13
N GLY A 22 -16.78 -4.20 -7.25
CA GLY A 22 -16.20 -3.97 -8.57
C GLY A 22 -15.33 -2.71 -8.59
N ALA A 23 -15.81 -1.61 -8.02
CA ALA A 23 -15.03 -0.38 -7.87
C ALA A 23 -13.77 -0.61 -7.01
N GLY A 24 -13.88 -1.35 -5.92
CA GLY A 24 -12.76 -1.71 -5.05
C GLY A 24 -11.74 -2.60 -5.75
N ALA A 25 -12.17 -3.57 -6.55
CA ALA A 25 -11.31 -4.42 -7.34
C ALA A 25 -10.54 -3.61 -8.39
N VAL A 26 -11.22 -2.70 -9.12
CA VAL A 26 -10.57 -1.79 -10.08
C VAL A 26 -9.57 -0.89 -9.37
N PHE A 27 -9.91 -0.34 -8.21
CA PHE A 27 -9.00 0.45 -7.40
C PHE A 27 -7.76 -0.34 -6.98
N LEU A 28 -7.93 -1.58 -6.50
CA LEU A 28 -6.83 -2.43 -6.08
C LEU A 28 -5.89 -2.79 -7.25
N LEU A 29 -6.43 -3.06 -8.43
CA LEU A 29 -5.64 -3.31 -9.64
C LEU A 29 -4.86 -2.07 -10.11
N ARG A 30 -5.46 -0.88 -9.97
CA ARG A 30 -4.75 0.39 -10.23
C ARG A 30 -3.66 0.65 -9.18
N ALA A 31 -3.93 0.35 -7.92
CA ALA A 31 -2.93 0.43 -6.85
C ALA A 31 -1.76 -0.52 -7.15
N GLU A 32 -2.03 -1.76 -7.52
CA GLU A 32 -1.00 -2.74 -7.93
C GLU A 32 -0.12 -2.19 -9.06
N SER A 33 -0.73 -1.61 -10.09
CA SER A 33 -0.02 -1.02 -11.23
C SER A 33 0.86 0.15 -10.78
N ALA A 34 0.35 0.99 -9.88
CA ALA A 34 1.11 2.10 -9.33
C ALA A 34 2.29 1.62 -8.47
N LEU A 35 2.11 0.60 -7.62
CA LEU A 35 3.13 0.04 -6.74
C LEU A 35 4.23 -0.68 -7.52
N ALA A 36 3.90 -1.29 -8.67
CA ALA A 36 4.86 -1.93 -9.56
C ALA A 36 5.79 -0.93 -10.28
N ALA A 37 5.42 0.35 -10.36
CA ALA A 37 6.28 1.37 -10.96
C ALA A 37 7.41 1.74 -9.99
N SER A 38 8.65 1.70 -10.47
CA SER A 38 9.78 2.23 -9.71
C SER A 38 9.63 3.75 -9.55
N VAL A 39 9.96 4.25 -8.36
CA VAL A 39 10.14 5.68 -8.14
C VAL A 39 11.61 5.97 -8.30
N THR A 40 11.97 6.94 -9.13
CA THR A 40 13.34 7.44 -9.25
C THR A 40 13.33 8.94 -9.03
N ARG A 41 14.24 9.40 -8.16
CA ARG A 41 14.42 10.81 -7.84
C ARG A 41 15.90 11.17 -7.86
N GLU A 42 16.16 12.43 -8.16
CA GLU A 42 17.49 13.01 -8.16
C GLU A 42 17.54 14.19 -7.20
N VAL A 43 18.57 14.23 -6.37
CA VAL A 43 18.86 15.36 -5.48
C VAL A 43 20.24 15.92 -5.86
N PRO A 44 20.33 17.19 -6.29
CA PRO A 44 21.63 17.81 -6.55
C PRO A 44 22.41 17.98 -5.24
N LEU A 45 23.69 17.59 -5.26
CA LEU A 45 24.58 17.58 -4.11
C LEU A 45 25.74 18.58 -4.26
N ASP A 46 25.45 19.77 -4.80
CA ASP A 46 26.45 20.80 -5.10
C ASP A 46 27.45 20.99 -3.95
N GLY A 47 28.74 20.72 -4.22
CA GLY A 47 29.83 20.90 -3.26
C GLY A 47 29.93 19.88 -2.11
N VAL A 48 29.06 18.86 -2.06
CA VAL A 48 29.02 17.90 -0.94
C VAL A 48 30.03 16.76 -1.11
N SER A 49 30.78 16.47 -0.05
CA SER A 49 31.89 15.49 -0.05
C SER A 49 31.46 14.02 0.17
N ARG A 50 32.44 13.10 0.05
CA ARG A 50 32.30 11.63 0.03
C ARG A 50 31.60 10.94 1.23
N PRO A 51 31.47 11.47 2.47
CA PRO A 51 30.76 10.75 3.52
C PRO A 51 29.23 10.84 3.41
N PHE A 52 28.67 11.57 2.43
CA PHE A 52 27.22 11.73 2.25
C PHE A 52 26.47 10.39 2.30
N LEU A 53 26.91 9.38 1.53
CA LEU A 53 26.23 8.08 1.47
C LEU A 53 26.30 7.31 2.80
N LYS A 54 27.36 7.50 3.60
CA LYS A 54 27.46 6.89 4.93
C LYS A 54 26.47 7.52 5.91
N ILE A 55 26.35 8.85 5.89
CA ILE A 55 25.38 9.58 6.73
C ILE A 55 23.95 9.22 6.29
N PHE A 56 23.69 9.23 4.98
CA PHE A 56 22.43 8.80 4.40
C PHE A 56 22.05 7.38 4.83
N ALA A 57 22.97 6.42 4.71
CA ALA A 57 22.75 5.05 5.15
C ALA A 57 22.45 4.95 6.66
N SER A 58 23.18 5.70 7.50
CA SER A 58 22.94 5.75 8.94
C SER A 58 21.52 6.23 9.25
N ARG A 59 21.12 7.37 8.68
CA ARG A 59 19.77 7.94 8.86
C ARG A 59 18.68 7.02 8.33
N LEU A 60 18.93 6.35 7.21
CA LEU A 60 18.02 5.39 6.63
C LEU A 60 17.76 4.22 7.59
N SER A 61 18.82 3.68 8.22
CA SER A 61 18.69 2.59 9.20
C SER A 61 17.95 3.00 10.49
N GLU A 62 17.90 4.30 10.79
CA GLU A 62 17.18 4.88 11.93
C GLU A 62 15.67 5.04 11.67
N ILE A 63 15.20 4.86 10.43
CA ILE A 63 13.76 4.97 10.12
C ILE A 63 12.99 3.94 10.94
N ARG A 64 12.19 4.47 11.87
CA ARG A 64 11.19 3.73 12.64
C ARG A 64 9.87 4.49 12.54
N SER A 65 9.05 4.11 11.56
CA SER A 65 7.69 4.62 11.46
C SER A 65 6.68 3.53 11.85
N GLN A 66 5.44 3.92 12.15
CA GLN A 66 4.38 2.95 12.44
C GLN A 66 4.11 2.01 11.25
N MET A 67 4.42 2.44 10.02
CA MET A 67 4.19 1.72 8.77
C MET A 67 5.45 1.01 8.23
N VAL A 68 6.65 1.45 8.63
CA VAL A 68 7.93 0.90 8.19
C VAL A 68 8.71 0.44 9.42
N ARG A 69 8.81 -0.89 9.60
CA ARG A 69 9.63 -1.47 10.66
C ARG A 69 10.95 -1.96 10.11
N GLY A 70 12.00 -1.21 10.43
CA GLY A 70 13.38 -1.60 10.20
C GLY A 70 13.74 -1.56 8.72
N ILE A 71 14.70 -0.71 8.39
CA ILE A 71 15.38 -0.76 7.10
C ILE A 71 16.70 -1.50 7.32
N ALA A 72 16.85 -2.62 6.63
CA ALA A 72 18.09 -3.37 6.56
C ALA A 72 18.92 -2.84 5.40
N LEU A 73 20.20 -2.58 5.66
CA LEU A 73 21.16 -2.15 4.66
C LEU A 73 21.85 -3.38 4.08
N ASP A 74 21.69 -3.61 2.78
CA ASP A 74 22.29 -4.75 2.07
C ASP A 74 23.71 -4.43 1.60
N VAL A 75 23.93 -3.19 1.16
CA VAL A 75 25.23 -2.71 0.64
C VAL A 75 25.44 -1.27 1.07
N VAL A 76 26.64 -0.95 1.54
CA VAL A 76 27.10 0.42 1.83
C VAL A 76 28.49 0.60 1.24
N GLU A 77 28.53 1.13 0.02
CA GLU A 77 29.75 1.42 -0.74
C GLU A 77 29.93 2.95 -0.90
N PRO A 78 31.13 3.43 -1.26
CA PRO A 78 31.38 4.86 -1.45
C PRO A 78 30.53 5.54 -2.54
N SER A 79 29.96 4.77 -3.48
CA SER A 79 29.14 5.25 -4.60
C SER A 79 27.73 4.69 -4.61
N ARG A 80 27.39 3.76 -3.71
CA ARG A 80 26.13 3.02 -3.74
C ARG A 80 25.67 2.60 -2.35
N VAL A 81 24.38 2.74 -2.07
CA VAL A 81 23.72 2.14 -0.90
C VAL A 81 22.51 1.34 -1.39
N ARG A 82 22.36 0.10 -0.92
CA ARG A 82 21.15 -0.71 -1.14
C ARG A 82 20.51 -1.05 0.17
N TRP A 83 19.18 -1.09 0.17
CA TRP A 83 18.40 -1.43 1.34
C TRP A 83 17.14 -2.21 0.99
N HIS A 84 16.62 -2.89 2.00
CA HIS A 84 15.27 -3.40 1.99
C HIS A 84 14.58 -3.15 3.33
N SER A 85 13.25 -3.09 3.33
CA SER A 85 12.46 -2.98 4.56
C SER A 85 11.73 -4.28 4.87
N SER A 86 11.65 -4.62 6.15
CA SER A 86 10.94 -5.81 6.64
C SER A 86 9.63 -5.43 7.31
N SER A 87 8.63 -4.94 6.57
CA SER A 87 7.31 -4.71 7.18
C SER A 87 6.16 -4.70 6.18
N GLY A 88 5.29 -5.72 6.24
CA GLY A 88 4.01 -5.80 5.52
C GLY A 88 4.16 -5.97 4.01
N PHE A 89 4.92 -5.07 3.39
CA PHE A 89 5.36 -5.03 2.02
C PHE A 89 6.89 -4.96 2.01
N ILE A 90 7.53 -5.81 1.19
CA ILE A 90 8.98 -5.77 1.06
C ILE A 90 9.29 -4.63 0.10
N HIS A 91 9.93 -3.58 0.61
CA HIS A 91 10.42 -2.50 -0.23
C HIS A 91 11.91 -2.71 -0.49
N HIS A 92 12.35 -2.45 -1.71
CA HIS A 92 13.74 -2.45 -2.10
C HIS A 92 14.09 -1.05 -2.56
N GLY A 93 15.27 -0.57 -2.17
CA GLY A 93 15.74 0.70 -2.68
C GLY A 93 17.24 0.71 -2.88
N GLU A 94 17.64 1.63 -3.73
CA GLU A 94 19.03 1.82 -4.11
C GLU A 94 19.31 3.30 -4.31
N ALA A 95 20.37 3.80 -3.70
CA ALA A 95 20.89 5.14 -3.88
C ALA A 95 22.29 5.06 -4.50
N ARG A 96 22.55 5.88 -5.51
CA ARG A 96 23.81 6.01 -6.22
C ARG A 96 24.28 7.46 -6.20
N LEU A 97 25.58 7.64 -6.03
CA LEU A 97 26.22 8.94 -6.19
C LEU A 97 26.78 9.03 -7.62
N GLU A 98 26.25 9.95 -8.41
CA GLU A 98 26.82 10.29 -9.71
C GLU A 98 27.87 11.39 -9.55
N ALA A 99 28.96 11.29 -10.32
CA ALA A 99 30.17 12.09 -10.10
C ALA A 99 30.18 13.46 -10.81
N SER A 100 29.33 13.69 -11.82
CA SER A 100 29.34 14.97 -12.55
C SER A 100 28.04 15.24 -13.33
N PRO A 101 27.25 16.27 -12.96
CA PRO A 101 27.31 17.00 -11.68
C PRO A 101 27.06 16.05 -10.49
N THR A 102 27.58 16.36 -9.30
CA THR A 102 27.39 15.50 -8.13
C THR A 102 25.91 15.42 -7.77
N ARG A 103 25.30 14.24 -7.93
CA ARG A 103 23.88 14.01 -7.67
C ARG A 103 23.68 12.72 -6.89
N LEU A 104 22.74 12.72 -5.96
CA LEU A 104 22.18 11.51 -5.40
C LEU A 104 21.01 11.09 -6.29
N GLN A 105 21.16 10.00 -7.02
CA GLN A 105 20.02 9.33 -7.63
C GLN A 105 19.58 8.23 -6.69
N TRP A 106 18.31 8.19 -6.32
CA TRP A 106 17.78 7.05 -5.58
C TRP A 106 16.53 6.49 -6.26
N SER A 107 16.39 5.18 -6.12
CA SER A 107 15.32 4.39 -6.68
C SER A 107 14.66 3.56 -5.60
N PHE A 108 13.36 3.37 -5.74
CA PHE A 108 12.54 2.63 -4.80
C PHE A 108 11.55 1.77 -5.57
N GLU A 109 11.55 0.48 -5.26
CA GLU A 109 10.69 -0.53 -5.85
C GLU A 109 9.98 -1.30 -4.74
N GLU A 110 8.71 -1.59 -4.97
CA GLU A 110 7.93 -2.39 -4.05
C GLU A 110 7.82 -3.82 -4.57
N GLY A 111 8.09 -4.79 -3.70
CA GLY A 111 7.92 -6.21 -3.96
C GLY A 111 6.44 -6.55 -4.14
N ALA A 112 5.91 -6.26 -5.32
CA ALA A 112 4.47 -6.36 -5.63
C ALA A 112 3.97 -7.81 -5.75
N HIS A 113 4.84 -8.83 -5.70
CA HIS A 113 4.44 -10.21 -5.96
C HIS A 113 3.46 -10.75 -4.90
N ALA A 114 3.77 -10.56 -3.61
CA ALA A 114 2.90 -10.97 -2.52
C ALA A 114 1.59 -10.16 -2.51
N PHE A 115 1.67 -8.85 -2.79
CA PHE A 115 0.52 -7.97 -2.91
C PHE A 115 -0.41 -8.38 -4.06
N ARG A 116 0.14 -8.69 -5.23
CA ARG A 116 -0.60 -9.16 -6.41
C ARG A 116 -1.34 -10.46 -6.14
N MET A 117 -0.68 -11.45 -5.54
CA MET A 117 -1.32 -12.74 -5.21
C MET A 117 -2.44 -12.56 -4.19
N THR A 118 -2.17 -11.82 -3.11
CA THR A 118 -3.14 -11.57 -2.04
C THR A 118 -4.32 -10.76 -2.55
N GLY A 119 -4.07 -9.72 -3.36
CA GLY A 119 -5.11 -8.86 -3.93
C GLY A 119 -6.03 -9.61 -4.89
N ARG A 120 -5.47 -10.45 -5.77
CA ARG A 120 -6.27 -11.30 -6.68
C ARG A 120 -7.11 -12.32 -5.92
N PHE A 121 -6.51 -12.99 -4.93
CA PHE A 121 -7.23 -13.92 -4.06
C PHE A 121 -8.40 -13.22 -3.39
N LEU A 122 -8.18 -12.05 -2.81
CA LEU A 122 -9.23 -11.27 -2.15
C LEU A 122 -10.35 -10.90 -3.10
N ILE A 123 -10.05 -10.38 -4.29
CA ILE A 123 -11.06 -10.00 -5.30
C ILE A 123 -11.98 -11.18 -5.62
N VAL A 124 -11.40 -12.36 -5.91
CA VAL A 124 -12.15 -13.55 -6.29
C VAL A 124 -12.93 -14.10 -5.09
N PHE A 125 -12.25 -14.27 -3.96
CA PHE A 125 -12.85 -14.82 -2.75
C PHE A 125 -13.99 -13.94 -2.24
N GLY A 126 -13.80 -12.62 -2.17
CA GLY A 126 -14.85 -11.72 -1.73
C GLY A 126 -16.03 -11.64 -2.71
N PHE A 127 -15.81 -11.78 -4.02
CA PHE A 127 -16.91 -11.94 -4.97
C PHE A 127 -17.73 -13.20 -4.69
N VAL A 128 -17.06 -14.33 -4.46
CA VAL A 128 -17.72 -15.60 -4.09
C VAL A 128 -18.52 -15.44 -2.79
N VAL A 129 -17.96 -14.75 -1.79
CA VAL A 129 -18.64 -14.49 -0.51
C VAL A 129 -19.89 -13.62 -0.70
N ILE A 130 -19.82 -12.55 -1.51
CA ILE A 130 -20.98 -11.68 -1.79
C ILE A 130 -22.13 -12.49 -2.42
N VAL A 131 -21.82 -13.33 -3.42
CA VAL A 131 -22.80 -14.18 -4.08
C VAL A 131 -23.37 -15.22 -3.12
N ALA A 132 -22.50 -15.91 -2.36
CA ALA A 132 -22.93 -16.92 -1.39
C ALA A 132 -23.84 -16.32 -0.30
N LEU A 133 -23.49 -15.15 0.24
CA LEU A 133 -24.29 -14.44 1.24
C LEU A 133 -25.67 -14.06 0.70
N TYR A 134 -25.77 -13.58 -0.55
CA TYR A 134 -27.06 -13.30 -1.16
C TYR A 134 -27.96 -14.54 -1.21
N PHE A 135 -27.43 -15.69 -1.65
CA PHE A 135 -28.20 -16.93 -1.69
C PHE A 135 -28.58 -17.43 -0.30
N ILE A 136 -27.68 -17.36 0.68
CA ILE A 136 -27.97 -17.75 2.07
C ILE A 136 -29.09 -16.88 2.64
N LEU A 137 -28.99 -15.55 2.48
CA LEU A 137 -30.00 -14.62 2.97
C LEU A 137 -31.34 -14.80 2.24
N ARG A 138 -31.31 -15.06 0.94
CA ARG A 138 -32.52 -15.34 0.16
C ARG A 138 -33.23 -16.62 0.59
N THR A 139 -32.47 -17.69 0.81
CA THR A 139 -33.03 -19.02 1.10
C THR A 139 -33.44 -19.18 2.56
N TYR A 140 -32.65 -18.66 3.50
CA TYR A 140 -32.83 -18.93 4.93
C TYR A 140 -33.29 -17.72 5.74
N ALA A 141 -32.93 -16.50 5.33
CA ALA A 141 -33.25 -15.30 6.10
C ALA A 141 -34.61 -14.70 5.69
N LEU A 142 -34.85 -14.48 4.40
CA LEU A 142 -36.11 -13.93 3.89
C LEU A 142 -37.40 -14.64 4.37
N PRO A 143 -37.42 -15.98 4.54
CA PRO A 143 -38.60 -16.68 5.07
C PRO A 143 -38.81 -16.54 6.59
N SER A 144 -37.79 -16.15 7.36
CA SER A 144 -37.90 -16.03 8.82
C SER A 144 -37.90 -14.56 9.24
N ALA A 145 -39.01 -14.09 9.82
CA ALA A 145 -39.21 -12.70 10.21
C ALA A 145 -38.43 -12.33 11.49
N MET A 146 -37.10 -12.51 11.51
CA MET A 146 -36.29 -12.16 12.68
C MET A 146 -35.75 -10.72 12.59
N PRO A 147 -35.99 -9.87 13.61
CA PRO A 147 -35.61 -8.45 13.60
C PRO A 147 -34.10 -8.17 13.58
N GLY A 148 -33.23 -9.18 13.78
CA GLY A 148 -31.77 -9.03 13.68
C GLY A 148 -31.20 -8.98 12.24
N MET A 149 -32.03 -9.23 11.22
CA MET A 149 -31.55 -9.38 9.84
C MET A 149 -31.06 -8.09 9.19
N VAL A 150 -31.68 -6.95 9.50
CA VAL A 150 -31.22 -5.65 8.98
C VAL A 150 -29.80 -5.36 9.47
N PHE A 151 -29.48 -5.72 10.71
CA PHE A 151 -28.15 -5.56 11.28
C PHE A 151 -27.11 -6.49 10.61
N GLN A 152 -27.49 -7.73 10.32
CA GLN A 152 -26.63 -8.68 9.59
C GLN A 152 -26.39 -8.25 8.13
N MET A 153 -27.42 -7.70 7.46
CA MET A 153 -27.29 -7.14 6.11
C MET A 153 -26.40 -5.89 6.10
N MET A 154 -26.46 -5.06 7.15
CA MET A 154 -25.57 -3.90 7.29
C MET A 154 -24.12 -4.31 7.61
N GLN A 155 -23.92 -5.37 8.40
CA GLN A 155 -22.58 -5.92 8.65
C GLN A 155 -21.94 -6.51 7.38
N ALA A 156 -22.74 -7.10 6.48
CA ALA A 156 -22.25 -7.61 5.20
C ALA A 156 -21.59 -6.53 4.33
N ILE A 157 -21.90 -5.24 4.52
CA ILE A 157 -21.24 -4.12 3.82
C ILE A 157 -19.75 -4.01 4.20
N HIS A 158 -19.34 -4.42 5.41
CA HIS A 158 -17.94 -4.38 5.82
C HIS A 158 -17.08 -5.41 5.07
N VAL A 159 -17.71 -6.47 4.54
CA VAL A 159 -17.04 -7.44 3.65
C VAL A 159 -16.59 -6.77 2.36
N LEU A 160 -17.12 -5.58 2.01
CA LEU A 160 -16.83 -4.89 0.76
C LEU A 160 -15.60 -3.98 0.80
N TRP A 161 -15.10 -3.67 2.00
CA TRP A 161 -14.00 -2.72 2.21
C TRP A 161 -12.58 -3.25 1.97
N PRO A 162 -12.26 -4.56 2.08
CA PRO A 162 -10.89 -5.05 1.97
C PRO A 162 -10.11 -4.57 0.73
N PRO A 163 -10.68 -4.53 -0.50
CA PRO A 163 -9.94 -4.04 -1.67
C PRO A 163 -9.50 -2.57 -1.53
N PHE A 164 -10.37 -1.71 -1.00
CA PHE A 164 -10.06 -0.30 -0.76
C PHE A 164 -9.05 -0.13 0.37
N LEU A 165 -9.26 -0.85 1.48
CA LEU A 165 -8.40 -0.76 2.66
C LEU A 165 -6.98 -1.22 2.32
N ILE A 166 -6.84 -2.36 1.65
CA ILE A 166 -5.52 -2.92 1.32
C ILE A 166 -4.81 -2.09 0.25
N GLY A 167 -5.51 -1.69 -0.82
CA GLY A 167 -4.93 -0.81 -1.84
C GLY A 167 -4.55 0.55 -1.26
N GLY A 168 -5.38 1.11 -0.39
CA GLY A 168 -5.15 2.40 0.26
C GLY A 168 -3.97 2.35 1.22
N LEU A 169 -3.89 1.33 2.07
CA LEU A 169 -2.77 1.12 2.99
C LEU A 169 -1.44 0.93 2.27
N ALA A 170 -1.42 0.15 1.18
CA ALA A 170 -0.19 -0.04 0.40
C ALA A 170 0.27 1.26 -0.27
N LEU A 171 -0.64 2.00 -0.92
CA LEU A 171 -0.32 3.30 -1.52
C LEU A 171 0.10 4.34 -0.47
N HIS A 172 -0.53 4.33 0.69
CA HIS A 172 -0.16 5.21 1.80
C HIS A 172 1.22 4.87 2.35
N SER A 173 1.51 3.59 2.58
CA SER A 173 2.82 3.13 3.06
C SER A 173 3.94 3.52 2.08
N ARG A 174 3.72 3.32 0.77
CA ARG A 174 4.65 3.78 -0.28
C ARG A 174 4.89 5.28 -0.23
N ARG A 175 3.85 6.10 -0.09
CA ARG A 175 3.99 7.56 0.01
C ARG A 175 4.81 7.95 1.24
N CYS A 176 4.48 7.41 2.41
CA CYS A 176 5.23 7.67 3.64
C CYS A 176 6.71 7.31 3.50
N MET A 177 7.03 6.19 2.84
CA MET A 177 8.41 5.78 2.62
C MET A 177 9.15 6.71 1.66
N VAL A 178 8.51 7.10 0.55
CA VAL A 178 9.06 8.09 -0.40
C VAL A 178 9.33 9.42 0.30
N ASP A 179 8.35 9.95 1.05
CA ASP A 179 8.48 11.21 1.77
C ASP A 179 9.62 11.16 2.80
N GLU A 180 9.80 10.02 3.48
CA GLU A 180 10.84 9.83 4.48
C GLU A 180 12.24 9.76 3.84
N ILE A 181 12.38 9.07 2.70
CA ILE A 181 13.63 9.03 1.94
C ILE A 181 13.97 10.41 1.39
N GLU A 182 12.99 11.14 0.84
CA GLU A 182 13.17 12.52 0.37
C GLU A 182 13.63 13.44 1.51
N ARG A 183 12.97 13.35 2.67
CA ARG A 183 13.33 14.11 3.88
C ARG A 183 14.76 13.83 4.32
N ILE A 184 15.19 12.56 4.35
CA ILE A 184 16.57 12.20 4.70
C ILE A 184 17.55 12.74 3.68
N ALA A 185 17.29 12.55 2.38
CA ALA A 185 18.18 13.01 1.32
C ALA A 185 18.40 14.54 1.39
N HIS A 186 17.33 15.30 1.67
CA HIS A 186 17.41 16.75 1.86
C HIS A 186 18.14 17.14 3.15
N ASN A 187 17.84 16.52 4.29
CA ASN A 187 18.48 16.85 5.57
C ASN A 187 19.97 16.53 5.57
N VAL A 188 20.36 15.37 5.03
CA VAL A 188 21.78 14.97 4.93
C VAL A 188 22.53 15.92 4.00
N ARG A 189 21.89 16.46 2.96
CA ARG A 189 22.50 17.50 2.13
C ARG A 189 22.88 18.73 2.96
N PHE A 190 21.98 19.22 3.81
CA PHE A 190 22.28 20.36 4.69
C PHE A 190 23.36 20.04 5.73
N GLU A 191 23.29 18.88 6.38
CA GLU A 191 24.29 18.45 7.37
C GLU A 191 25.68 18.38 6.72
N ALA A 192 25.78 17.79 5.52
CA ALA A 192 27.05 17.61 4.83
C ALA A 192 27.62 18.92 4.24
N VAL A 193 26.78 19.90 3.92
CA VAL A 193 27.22 21.27 3.59
C VAL A 193 27.73 22.00 4.84
N SER A 194 27.07 21.84 5.99
CA SER A 194 27.47 22.53 7.23
C SER A 194 28.77 22.00 7.87
N ALA A 195 29.19 20.79 7.51
CA ALA A 195 30.39 20.14 8.00
C ALA A 195 31.63 20.35 7.10
N ALA A 196 31.46 21.02 5.96
CA ALA A 196 32.50 21.33 4.97
C ALA A 196 32.99 22.77 5.11
#